data_AF-A0A8H6ILY6-F1
#
_entry.id   AF-A0A8H6ILY6-F1
#
_cell.length_a   1.000
_cell.length_b   1.000
_cell.length_c   1.000
_cell.angle_alpha   90.00
_cell.angle_beta   90.00
_cell.angle_gamma   90.00
#
_symmetry.space_group_name_H-M   'P 1'
#
loop_
_entity.id
_entity.type
_entity.pdbx_description
1 polymer ?
#
loop_
_entity_poly.entity_id
_entity_poly.type
_entity_poly.pdbx_seq_one_letter_code
_entity_poly.pdbx_strand_id
1 'polypeptide(L)'
;MQLAIALTRDDVDAAHARRRWLNIGVPSARNVRAVSLPRRLCWALLLLSSFPLHLVYNSAVLESQATTEYIVAELDAGFLDNPGAAVSALEANWTMIGENPNAKWPGYIEESHARRKYFRDYIVPNAAHWDNLTPEACASTYSGVMLTTHRNLILVVPHEDPPRRLPGLVDEVAHNSWMCDAGFSWNPECRPGRARFGVGDSARNLTPAEPAYCLAEPFRQQCDLEVYAPFIVTVIVCNAVKTATMLALFFVARGRSLNTLGDAITSFLKRPDLSTKGFGAYDYRPMLTLWEANAQPEPLMWERRKKRRLHAVSRRRFWLSWALFIVAVAIVLGLVIMAVATDSDSGRLTTSFSPSSFLVKDYSSVVGWDALAGASFASLVVLVNTPQVLFSALYFMYNSLLSCFLQAAEWNALSLKPHT
;
A
#
# COMPACT_ATOMS: atom_id res chain seq x y z
N MET A 1 1.35 4.41 -25.23
CA MET A 1 -0.06 4.69 -25.62
C MET A 1 -0.23 5.94 -26.47
N GLN A 2 0.34 7.11 -26.12
CA GLN A 2 0.17 8.35 -26.91
C GLN A 2 0.65 8.22 -28.36
N LEU A 3 1.82 7.63 -28.60
CA LEU A 3 2.35 7.37 -29.95
C LEU A 3 1.42 6.45 -30.78
N ALA A 4 0.72 5.51 -30.12
CA ALA A 4 -0.20 4.62 -30.80
C ALA A 4 -1.40 5.36 -31.41
N ILE A 5 -1.76 6.52 -30.86
CA ILE A 5 -2.90 7.36 -31.29
C ILE A 5 -2.47 8.68 -31.94
N ALA A 6 -1.17 8.88 -32.18
CA ALA A 6 -0.65 10.08 -32.82
C ALA A 6 -1.11 10.18 -34.28
N LEU A 7 -1.68 11.29 -34.70
CA LEU A 7 -2.35 11.36 -36.00
C LEU A 7 -1.33 11.57 -37.12
N THR A 8 -1.55 10.98 -38.28
CA THR A 8 -0.83 11.38 -39.51
C THR A 8 -1.54 12.55 -40.17
N ARG A 9 -0.89 13.19 -41.15
CA ARG A 9 -1.54 14.25 -41.94
C ARG A 9 -2.78 13.72 -42.66
N ASP A 10 -2.70 12.52 -43.20
CA ASP A 10 -3.80 11.90 -43.95
C ASP A 10 -4.98 11.53 -43.03
N ASP A 11 -4.73 11.10 -41.77
CA ASP A 11 -5.78 10.88 -40.77
C ASP A 11 -6.58 12.16 -40.48
N VAL A 12 -5.88 13.29 -40.40
CA VAL A 12 -6.48 14.61 -40.17
C VAL A 12 -7.28 15.06 -41.38
N ASP A 13 -6.72 14.95 -42.58
CA ASP A 13 -7.39 15.34 -43.84
C ASP A 13 -8.68 14.53 -44.05
N ALA A 14 -8.65 13.22 -43.80
CA ALA A 14 -9.82 12.36 -43.89
C ALA A 14 -10.92 12.71 -42.86
N ALA A 15 -10.52 13.12 -41.65
CA ALA A 15 -11.47 13.57 -40.64
C ALA A 15 -12.07 14.93 -40.98
N HIS A 16 -11.24 15.85 -41.47
CA HIS A 16 -11.63 17.19 -41.84
C HIS A 16 -12.55 17.22 -43.08
N ALA A 17 -12.34 16.32 -44.06
CA ALA A 17 -13.27 16.10 -45.17
C ALA A 17 -14.68 15.71 -44.71
N ARG A 18 -14.80 15.15 -43.51
CA ARG A 18 -16.08 14.79 -42.85
C ARG A 18 -16.52 15.83 -41.81
N ARG A 19 -15.91 17.02 -41.79
CA ARG A 19 -16.14 18.12 -40.84
C ARG A 19 -15.98 17.69 -39.38
N ARG A 20 -14.97 16.84 -39.10
CA ARG A 20 -14.65 16.37 -37.75
C ARG A 20 -13.26 16.85 -37.36
N TRP A 21 -13.17 17.44 -36.18
CA TRP A 21 -11.89 17.84 -35.60
C TRP A 21 -11.28 16.75 -34.73
N LEU A 22 -9.94 16.73 -34.68
CA LEU A 22 -9.15 15.83 -33.86
C LEU A 22 -8.20 16.61 -32.96
N ASN A 23 -7.61 15.95 -31.95
CA ASN A 23 -6.67 16.60 -31.03
C ASN A 23 -5.24 16.27 -31.48
N ILE A 24 -4.34 17.24 -31.53
CA ILE A 24 -2.92 17.00 -31.82
C ILE A 24 -2.11 17.46 -30.62
N GLY A 25 -1.03 16.76 -30.25
CA GLY A 25 -0.17 17.19 -29.14
C GLY A 25 -0.70 16.96 -27.73
N VAL A 26 -1.87 16.33 -27.57
CA VAL A 26 -2.46 16.05 -26.26
C VAL A 26 -3.06 14.65 -26.18
N PRO A 27 -3.10 14.02 -24.98
CA PRO A 27 -3.78 12.75 -24.79
C PRO A 27 -5.26 12.85 -25.19
N SER A 28 -5.72 11.97 -26.08
CA SER A 28 -7.11 12.00 -26.54
C SER A 28 -7.64 10.62 -26.92
N ALA A 29 -8.56 10.09 -26.13
CA ALA A 29 -9.30 8.87 -26.45
C ALA A 29 -10.16 9.02 -27.73
N ARG A 30 -10.50 10.25 -28.13
CA ARG A 30 -11.23 10.51 -29.37
C ARG A 30 -10.43 10.10 -30.60
N ASN A 31 -9.12 10.32 -30.59
CA ASN A 31 -8.24 10.01 -31.71
C ASN A 31 -8.16 8.51 -32.00
N VAL A 32 -8.48 7.65 -31.02
CA VAL A 32 -8.50 6.19 -31.19
C VAL A 32 -9.39 5.81 -32.38
N ARG A 33 -10.55 6.46 -32.56
CA ARG A 33 -11.46 6.15 -33.67
C ARG A 33 -10.98 6.64 -35.03
N ALA A 34 -10.01 7.55 -35.07
CA ALA A 34 -9.50 8.14 -36.30
C ALA A 34 -8.32 7.34 -36.89
N VAL A 35 -7.55 6.64 -36.06
CA VAL A 35 -6.37 5.89 -36.52
C VAL A 35 -6.71 4.51 -37.10
N SER A 36 -5.77 3.96 -37.88
CA SER A 36 -5.89 2.63 -38.49
C SER A 36 -6.15 1.51 -37.47
N LEU A 37 -6.82 0.44 -37.91
CA LEU A 37 -7.20 -0.68 -37.04
C LEU A 37 -6.00 -1.32 -36.31
N PRO A 38 -4.83 -1.57 -36.94
CA PRO A 38 -3.69 -2.15 -36.23
C PRO A 38 -3.19 -1.27 -35.07
N ARG A 39 -3.23 0.06 -35.25
CA ARG A 39 -2.84 1.02 -34.21
C ARG A 39 -3.85 1.07 -33.06
N ARG A 40 -5.14 0.95 -33.38
CA ARG A 40 -6.22 0.81 -32.37
C ARG A 40 -6.02 -0.45 -31.53
N LEU A 41 -5.72 -1.58 -32.16
CA LEU A 41 -5.44 -2.84 -31.47
C LEU A 41 -4.21 -2.70 -30.58
N CYS A 42 -3.11 -2.11 -31.08
CA CYS A 42 -1.92 -1.86 -30.26
C CYS A 42 -2.23 -0.97 -29.05
N TRP A 43 -3.02 0.09 -29.24
CA TRP A 43 -3.44 0.95 -28.14
C TRP A 43 -4.26 0.19 -27.09
N ALA A 44 -5.22 -0.64 -27.52
CA ALA A 44 -6.04 -1.45 -26.63
C ALA A 44 -5.21 -2.50 -25.86
N LEU A 45 -4.30 -3.20 -26.54
CA LEU A 45 -3.41 -4.19 -25.90
C LEU A 45 -2.50 -3.53 -24.85
N LEU A 46 -1.94 -2.35 -25.15
CA LEU A 46 -1.14 -1.60 -24.16
C LEU A 46 -1.97 -1.16 -22.95
N LEU A 47 -3.24 -0.79 -23.15
CA LEU A 47 -4.13 -0.40 -22.06
C LEU A 47 -4.51 -1.61 -21.20
N LEU A 48 -4.97 -2.69 -21.82
CA LEU A 48 -5.43 -3.91 -21.14
C LEU A 48 -4.30 -4.60 -20.37
N SER A 49 -3.09 -4.67 -20.94
CA SER A 49 -1.92 -5.23 -20.24
C SER A 49 -1.34 -4.33 -19.16
N SER A 50 -1.75 -3.05 -19.08
CA SER A 50 -1.30 -2.16 -18.00
C SER A 50 -2.15 -2.28 -16.74
N PHE A 51 -3.45 -2.56 -16.88
CA PHE A 51 -4.37 -2.60 -15.74
C PHE A 51 -3.99 -3.65 -14.67
N PRO A 52 -3.70 -4.93 -15.01
CA PRO A 52 -3.32 -5.93 -14.01
C PRO A 52 -2.03 -5.57 -13.26
N LEU A 53 -1.06 -4.94 -13.94
CA LEU A 53 0.21 -4.54 -13.32
C LEU A 53 0.03 -3.50 -12.22
N HIS A 54 -1.00 -2.65 -12.30
CA HIS A 54 -1.33 -1.72 -11.21
C HIS A 54 -1.95 -2.41 -9.99
N LEU A 55 -2.37 -3.66 -10.10
CA LEU A 55 -3.06 -4.38 -9.04
C LEU A 55 -2.19 -5.45 -8.36
N VAL A 56 -1.26 -6.06 -9.10
CA VAL A 56 -0.56 -7.27 -8.62
C VAL A 56 0.97 -7.16 -8.61
N TYR A 57 1.55 -6.11 -9.22
CA TYR A 57 3.01 -6.05 -9.40
C TYR A 57 3.78 -5.95 -8.08
N ASN A 58 3.32 -5.10 -7.16
CA ASN A 58 3.94 -4.88 -5.85
C ASN A 58 3.63 -6.00 -4.84
N SER A 59 2.85 -7.01 -5.24
CA SER A 59 2.46 -8.14 -4.38
C SER A 59 2.82 -9.48 -5.02
N ALA A 60 3.56 -9.48 -6.13
CA ALA A 60 4.06 -10.70 -6.76
C ALA A 60 5.23 -11.34 -6.00
N VAL A 61 5.99 -10.50 -5.28
CA VAL A 61 7.08 -10.89 -4.41
C VAL A 61 6.72 -10.43 -3.00
N LEU A 62 6.71 -11.37 -2.07
CA LEU A 62 6.28 -11.18 -0.70
C LEU A 62 7.45 -11.52 0.21
N GLU A 63 7.65 -10.69 1.22
CA GLU A 63 8.55 -11.02 2.32
C GLU A 63 7.68 -11.61 3.43
N SER A 64 7.84 -12.90 3.72
CA SER A 64 7.24 -13.49 4.90
C SER A 64 8.20 -13.29 6.07
N GLN A 65 7.69 -12.64 7.12
CA GLN A 65 8.38 -12.47 8.38
C GLN A 65 7.76 -13.44 9.37
N ALA A 66 8.58 -14.33 9.94
CA ALA A 66 8.13 -15.18 11.02
C ALA A 66 7.85 -14.33 12.27
N THR A 67 6.60 -14.31 12.72
CA THR A 67 6.24 -13.92 14.09
C THR A 67 6.10 -15.20 14.90
N THR A 68 7.02 -15.43 15.83
CA THR A 68 6.89 -16.56 16.75
C THR A 68 6.16 -16.09 18.00
N GLU A 69 5.02 -16.71 18.30
CA GLU A 69 4.54 -16.76 19.67
C GLU A 69 5.64 -17.37 20.56
N TYR A 70 5.81 -16.81 21.74
CA TYR A 70 6.85 -17.23 22.66
C TYR A 70 6.29 -17.35 24.08
N ILE A 71 6.93 -18.23 24.82
CA ILE A 71 6.58 -18.56 26.19
C ILE A 71 7.49 -17.78 27.13
N VAL A 72 6.89 -17.21 28.18
CA VAL A 72 7.60 -16.54 29.27
C VAL A 72 7.37 -17.31 30.56
N ALA A 73 8.42 -17.88 31.12
CA ALA A 73 8.33 -18.61 32.39
C ALA A 73 9.08 -17.88 33.50
N GLU A 74 8.60 -17.98 34.74
CA GLU A 74 9.33 -17.52 35.92
C GLU A 74 9.71 -18.75 36.76
N LEU A 75 11.02 -18.95 36.99
CA LEU A 75 11.55 -20.10 37.73
C LEU A 75 12.60 -19.67 38.75
N ASP A 76 12.69 -20.42 39.85
CA ASP A 76 13.78 -20.32 40.82
C ASP A 76 15.07 -20.93 40.26
N ALA A 77 16.22 -20.31 40.55
CA ALA A 77 17.53 -20.74 40.04
C ALA A 77 17.85 -22.24 40.26
N GLY A 78 17.29 -22.89 41.28
CA GLY A 78 17.46 -24.32 41.55
C GLY A 78 16.92 -25.24 40.43
N PHE A 79 16.15 -24.73 39.47
CA PHE A 79 15.69 -25.50 38.31
C PHE A 79 16.85 -25.99 37.44
N LEU A 80 17.99 -25.29 37.44
CA LEU A 80 19.19 -25.69 36.69
C LEU A 80 19.88 -26.91 37.33
N ASP A 81 19.79 -27.03 38.66
CA ASP A 81 20.41 -28.12 39.42
C ASP A 81 19.50 -29.36 39.46
N ASN A 82 18.19 -29.15 39.57
CA ASN A 82 17.20 -30.22 39.56
C ASN A 82 15.99 -29.88 38.67
N PRO A 83 16.12 -30.05 37.34
CA PRO A 83 15.04 -29.74 36.40
C PRO A 83 13.78 -30.58 36.64
N GLY A 84 13.93 -31.79 37.18
CA GLY A 84 12.79 -32.65 37.53
C GLY A 84 11.91 -32.07 38.64
N ALA A 85 12.53 -31.49 39.68
CA ALA A 85 11.80 -30.84 40.77
C ALA A 85 11.05 -29.59 40.30
N ALA A 86 11.65 -28.82 39.38
CA ALA A 86 11.00 -27.65 38.78
C ALA A 86 9.79 -28.03 37.93
N VAL A 87 9.91 -29.08 37.10
CA VAL A 87 8.79 -29.63 36.32
C VAL A 87 7.66 -30.12 37.24
N SER A 88 7.98 -30.87 38.29
CA SER A 88 6.96 -31.37 39.23
C SER A 88 6.28 -30.26 40.04
N ALA A 89 7.03 -29.22 40.44
CA ALA A 89 6.46 -28.04 41.10
C ALA A 89 5.51 -27.27 40.16
N LEU A 90 5.86 -27.20 38.87
CA LEU A 90 5.04 -26.57 37.83
C LEU A 90 3.77 -27.37 37.50
N GLU A 91 3.86 -28.70 37.45
CA GLU A 91 2.69 -29.58 37.24
C GLU A 91 1.70 -29.49 38.42
N ALA A 92 2.19 -29.26 39.64
CA ALA A 92 1.36 -29.13 40.84
C ALA A 92 0.68 -27.76 40.99
N ASN A 93 1.33 -26.67 40.57
CA ASN A 93 0.85 -25.29 40.68
C ASN A 93 0.80 -24.59 39.31
N TRP A 94 0.25 -25.27 38.31
CA TRP A 94 0.05 -24.68 36.98
C TRP A 94 -0.99 -23.56 37.06
N THR A 95 -0.54 -22.32 36.89
CA THR A 95 -1.44 -21.17 36.83
C THR A 95 -1.14 -20.37 35.56
N MET A 96 -1.98 -20.53 34.55
CA MET A 96 -1.91 -19.65 33.38
C MET A 96 -2.58 -18.32 33.72
N ILE A 97 -1.85 -17.25 33.47
CA ILE A 97 -2.37 -15.90 33.60
C ILE A 97 -3.18 -15.60 32.34
N GLY A 98 -4.50 -15.48 32.47
CA GLY A 98 -5.43 -15.23 31.36
C GLY A 98 -6.37 -16.40 31.02
N GLU A 99 -6.24 -17.55 31.66
CA GLU A 99 -7.24 -18.62 31.53
C GLU A 99 -8.50 -18.29 32.32
N ASN A 100 -9.65 -18.32 31.62
CA ASN A 100 -10.91 -18.52 32.29
C ASN A 100 -11.06 -20.03 32.55
N PRO A 101 -11.05 -20.51 33.81
CA PRO A 101 -11.21 -21.92 34.12
C PRO A 101 -12.55 -22.52 33.63
N ASN A 102 -13.47 -21.67 33.17
CA ASN A 102 -14.75 -22.07 32.56
C ASN A 102 -14.76 -21.99 31.02
N ALA A 103 -13.66 -21.64 30.35
CA ALA A 103 -13.58 -21.59 28.89
C ALA A 103 -13.72 -23.00 28.30
N LYS A 104 -14.74 -23.21 27.47
CA LYS A 104 -15.05 -24.49 26.81
C LYS A 104 -15.11 -24.32 25.30
N TRP A 105 -14.00 -23.94 24.70
CA TRP A 105 -13.87 -24.01 23.23
C TRP A 105 -13.27 -25.37 22.84
N PRO A 106 -13.69 -25.98 21.72
CA PRO A 106 -13.15 -27.26 21.26
C PRO A 106 -11.63 -27.18 21.07
N GLY A 107 -10.87 -28.12 21.63
CA GLY A 107 -9.41 -28.19 21.49
C GLY A 107 -8.60 -27.55 22.62
N TYR A 108 -9.21 -26.73 23.49
CA TYR A 108 -8.53 -26.01 24.58
C TYR A 108 -7.72 -26.91 25.54
N ILE A 109 -8.29 -28.05 25.93
CA ILE A 109 -7.61 -29.01 26.81
C ILE A 109 -6.39 -29.61 26.09
N GLU A 110 -6.54 -30.01 24.83
CA GLU A 110 -5.46 -30.60 24.02
C GLU A 110 -4.31 -29.61 23.84
N GLU A 111 -4.62 -28.34 23.59
CA GLU A 111 -3.66 -27.26 23.44
C GLU A 111 -2.86 -27.02 24.72
N SER A 112 -3.55 -26.91 25.88
CA SER A 112 -2.90 -26.77 27.19
C SER A 112 -1.98 -27.95 27.53
N HIS A 113 -2.32 -29.17 27.09
CA HIS A 113 -1.48 -30.36 27.27
C HIS A 113 -0.28 -30.35 26.33
N ALA A 114 -0.46 -29.92 25.08
CA ALA A 114 0.63 -29.79 24.11
C ALA A 114 1.68 -28.77 24.57
N ARG A 115 1.25 -27.62 25.11
CA ARG A 115 2.15 -26.59 25.65
C ARG A 115 2.91 -27.06 26.89
N ARG A 116 2.23 -27.72 27.83
CA ARG A 116 2.88 -28.39 28.99
C ARG A 116 3.96 -29.37 28.55
N LYS A 117 3.63 -30.21 27.56
CA LYS A 117 4.57 -31.16 26.98
C LYS A 117 5.75 -30.44 26.33
N TYR A 118 5.53 -29.38 25.57
CA TYR A 118 6.59 -28.58 24.96
C TYR A 118 7.50 -27.92 26.00
N PHE A 119 6.94 -27.31 27.04
CA PHE A 119 7.73 -26.71 28.12
C PHE A 119 8.63 -27.73 28.81
N ARG A 120 8.05 -28.88 29.21
CA ARG A 120 8.77 -29.95 29.90
C ARG A 120 9.82 -30.64 29.03
N ASP A 121 9.45 -31.00 27.81
CA ASP A 121 10.27 -31.85 26.95
C ASP A 121 11.32 -31.04 26.16
N TYR A 122 11.09 -29.73 25.94
CA TYR A 122 11.96 -28.87 25.15
C TYR A 122 12.54 -27.67 25.91
N ILE A 123 11.73 -26.86 26.60
CA ILE A 123 12.23 -25.62 27.23
C ILE A 123 13.16 -25.93 28.40
N VAL A 124 12.71 -26.69 29.39
CA VAL A 124 13.49 -26.95 30.62
C VAL A 124 14.86 -27.60 30.32
N PRO A 125 14.96 -28.64 29.46
CA PRO A 125 16.26 -29.28 29.17
C PRO A 125 17.23 -28.37 28.39
N ASN A 126 16.71 -27.47 27.56
CA ASN A 126 17.54 -26.62 26.70
C ASN A 126 17.89 -25.27 27.34
N ALA A 127 17.12 -24.82 28.34
CA ALA A 127 17.29 -23.51 28.96
C ALA A 127 18.70 -23.23 29.50
N ALA A 128 19.41 -24.26 29.96
CA ALA A 128 20.79 -24.12 30.43
C ALA A 128 21.79 -23.68 29.32
N HIS A 129 21.43 -23.87 28.04
CA HIS A 129 22.24 -23.51 26.88
C HIS A 129 21.80 -22.19 26.23
N TRP A 130 20.82 -21.50 26.81
CA TRP A 130 20.30 -20.24 26.30
C TRP A 130 21.16 -19.05 26.71
N ASP A 131 20.99 -17.93 26.02
CA ASP A 131 21.77 -16.74 26.28
C ASP A 131 21.37 -16.13 27.63
N ASN A 132 22.37 -15.89 28.49
CA ASN A 132 22.17 -15.26 29.79
C ASN A 132 22.23 -13.73 29.65
N LEU A 133 21.07 -13.09 29.76
CA LEU A 133 20.88 -11.66 29.61
C LEU A 133 20.64 -10.99 30.97
N THR A 134 21.19 -9.78 31.13
CA THR A 134 20.81 -8.91 32.24
C THR A 134 19.35 -8.48 32.11
N PRO A 135 18.67 -8.09 33.21
CA PRO A 135 17.29 -7.62 33.15
C PRO A 135 17.08 -6.49 32.13
N GLU A 136 17.99 -5.51 32.08
CA GLU A 136 17.93 -4.42 31.10
C GLU A 136 18.07 -4.90 29.64
N ALA A 137 19.02 -5.81 29.38
CA ALA A 137 19.23 -6.37 28.04
C ALA A 137 18.05 -7.24 27.59
N CYS A 138 17.47 -8.00 28.52
CA CYS A 138 16.26 -8.79 28.28
C CYS A 138 15.07 -7.87 27.97
N ALA A 139 14.84 -6.82 28.78
CA ALA A 139 13.78 -5.84 28.51
C ALA A 139 13.96 -5.14 27.16
N SER A 140 15.20 -4.78 26.78
CA SER A 140 15.47 -4.18 25.48
C SER A 140 15.16 -5.14 24.33
N THR A 141 15.56 -6.41 24.45
CA THR A 141 15.37 -7.44 23.42
C THR A 141 13.89 -7.71 23.16
N TYR A 142 13.09 -7.75 24.22
CA TYR A 142 11.67 -8.09 24.18
C TYR A 142 10.71 -6.89 24.14
N SER A 143 11.24 -5.65 24.07
CA SER A 143 10.43 -4.44 23.93
C SER A 143 9.84 -4.26 22.54
N GLY A 144 10.44 -4.88 21.52
CA GLY A 144 10.00 -4.79 20.12
C GLY A 144 8.70 -5.55 19.86
N VAL A 145 7.90 -5.05 18.90
CA VAL A 145 6.66 -5.70 18.44
C VAL A 145 6.94 -7.02 17.72
N MET A 146 8.13 -7.16 17.11
CA MET A 146 8.59 -8.39 16.48
C MET A 146 9.92 -8.80 17.07
N LEU A 147 10.00 -10.05 17.51
CA LEU A 147 11.23 -10.65 17.98
C LEU A 147 12.02 -11.23 16.79
N THR A 148 13.27 -10.79 16.64
CA THR A 148 14.12 -11.19 15.50
C THR A 148 15.33 -12.02 15.93
N THR A 149 15.72 -11.93 17.20
CA THR A 149 16.95 -12.55 17.73
C THR A 149 16.68 -13.61 18.78
N HIS A 150 15.57 -13.53 19.52
CA HIS A 150 15.24 -14.46 20.60
C HIS A 150 13.75 -14.78 20.58
N ARG A 151 13.34 -15.90 21.15
CA ARG A 151 11.91 -16.26 21.28
C ARG A 151 11.53 -16.56 22.72
N ASN A 152 11.62 -17.81 23.18
CA ASN A 152 11.20 -18.24 24.51
C ASN A 152 12.16 -17.68 25.55
N LEU A 153 11.66 -17.37 26.74
CA LEU A 153 12.52 -16.94 27.83
C LEU A 153 12.10 -17.49 29.19
N ILE A 154 13.09 -17.62 30.07
CA ILE A 154 12.90 -17.92 31.49
C ILE A 154 13.48 -16.77 32.31
N LEU A 155 12.63 -16.14 33.11
CA LEU A 155 12.99 -15.17 34.11
C LEU A 155 13.43 -15.93 35.36
N VAL A 156 14.71 -15.82 35.72
CA VAL A 156 15.24 -16.50 36.89
C VAL A 156 15.10 -15.61 38.10
N VAL A 157 14.34 -16.07 39.09
CA VAL A 157 14.04 -15.33 40.32
C VAL A 157 14.92 -15.85 41.45
N PRO A 158 15.43 -14.99 42.35
CA PRO A 158 16.15 -15.42 43.53
C PRO A 158 15.30 -16.31 44.44
N HIS A 159 15.93 -17.28 45.10
CA HIS A 159 15.28 -18.12 46.09
C HIS A 159 14.88 -17.30 47.31
N GLU A 160 13.57 -17.17 47.57
CA GLU A 160 13.02 -16.54 48.77
C GLU A 160 12.23 -17.59 49.58
N ASP A 161 12.38 -17.58 50.91
CA ASP A 161 11.61 -18.44 51.82
C ASP A 161 10.81 -17.55 52.81
N PRO A 162 9.46 -17.53 52.77
CA PRO A 162 8.61 -18.29 51.85
C PRO A 162 8.72 -17.80 50.40
N PRO A 163 8.53 -18.68 49.40
CA PRO A 163 8.55 -18.29 48.00
C PRO A 163 7.42 -17.30 47.74
N ARG A 164 7.75 -16.01 47.70
CA ARG A 164 6.79 -14.96 47.34
C ARG A 164 6.39 -15.04 45.87
N ARG A 165 7.15 -15.81 45.09
CA ARG A 165 7.08 -15.94 43.64
C ARG A 165 7.28 -17.38 43.23
N LEU A 166 6.18 -18.01 42.85
CA LEU A 166 6.19 -18.91 41.70
C LEU A 166 5.06 -18.44 40.78
N PRO A 167 5.25 -17.40 39.97
CA PRO A 167 4.27 -17.05 38.97
C PRO A 167 4.39 -18.11 37.88
N GLY A 168 3.34 -18.92 37.77
CA GLY A 168 3.23 -19.92 36.72
C GLY A 168 3.48 -19.33 35.33
N LEU A 169 3.81 -20.24 34.42
CA LEU A 169 4.00 -19.98 33.00
C LEU A 169 3.05 -18.91 32.46
N VAL A 170 3.61 -17.81 31.96
CA VAL A 170 2.86 -16.85 31.15
C VAL A 170 2.89 -17.37 29.72
N ASP A 171 1.73 -17.82 29.27
CA ASP A 171 1.60 -18.47 27.98
C ASP A 171 1.41 -17.46 26.84
N GLU A 172 1.90 -17.86 25.65
CA GLU A 172 1.79 -17.18 24.34
C GLU A 172 1.58 -15.66 24.42
N VAL A 173 2.63 -14.92 24.82
CA VAL A 173 2.52 -13.47 24.81
C VAL A 173 2.86 -12.94 23.42
N ALA A 174 1.85 -12.64 22.63
CA ALA A 174 2.02 -11.87 21.38
C ALA A 174 2.44 -10.40 21.63
N HIS A 175 2.59 -9.99 22.90
CA HIS A 175 2.87 -8.63 23.32
C HIS A 175 3.84 -8.56 24.51
N ASN A 176 4.52 -7.43 24.67
CA ASN A 176 5.46 -7.15 25.77
C ASN A 176 4.78 -6.81 27.12
N SER A 177 3.47 -7.05 27.26
CA SER A 177 2.67 -6.62 28.42
C SER A 177 3.13 -7.22 29.77
N TRP A 178 3.81 -8.37 29.72
CA TRP A 178 4.37 -9.07 30.89
C TRP A 178 5.55 -8.33 31.56
N MET A 179 6.13 -7.32 30.91
CA MET A 179 7.24 -6.53 31.47
C MET A 179 6.90 -5.05 31.69
N CYS A 180 5.67 -4.60 31.43
CA CYS A 180 5.36 -3.17 31.44
C CYS A 180 4.73 -2.69 32.75
N ASP A 181 5.05 -1.45 33.14
CA ASP A 181 4.68 -0.81 34.42
C ASP A 181 3.16 -0.54 34.60
N ALA A 182 2.35 -0.72 33.55
CA ALA A 182 0.91 -0.49 33.56
C ALA A 182 0.14 -1.82 33.49
N GLY A 183 -0.16 -2.40 34.65
CA GLY A 183 -0.92 -3.64 34.79
C GLY A 183 -2.13 -3.70 33.86
N PHE A 184 -2.26 -4.80 33.10
CA PHE A 184 -3.36 -5.11 32.17
C PHE A 184 -3.95 -3.91 31.38
N SER A 185 -3.13 -2.92 31.00
CA SER A 185 -3.54 -1.93 30.02
C SER A 185 -3.32 -2.52 28.64
N TRP A 186 -4.31 -2.44 27.76
CA TRP A 186 -4.26 -3.01 26.42
C TRP A 186 -3.27 -2.28 25.47
N ASN A 187 -2.41 -1.38 25.98
CA ASN A 187 -1.34 -0.71 25.22
C ASN A 187 -0.29 -0.11 26.17
N PRO A 188 0.51 -0.94 26.83
CA PRO A 188 1.46 -0.44 27.80
C PRO A 188 2.68 0.17 27.09
N GLU A 189 3.04 1.41 27.43
CA GLU A 189 4.34 1.96 27.02
C GLU A 189 5.46 1.20 27.74
N CYS A 190 5.99 0.17 27.08
CA CYS A 190 7.08 -0.62 27.59
C CYS A 190 8.41 0.10 27.35
N ARG A 191 8.90 0.82 28.37
CA ARG A 191 10.24 1.41 28.34
C ARG A 191 11.22 0.44 28.99
N PRO A 192 12.27 -0.02 28.28
CA PRO A 192 13.21 -1.02 28.82
C PRO A 192 13.78 -0.65 30.20
N GLY A 193 14.15 0.61 30.40
CA GLY A 193 14.69 1.11 31.67
C GLY A 193 13.68 1.30 32.80
N ARG A 194 12.41 0.97 32.59
CA ARG A 194 11.35 0.93 33.64
C ARG A 194 10.58 -0.39 33.59
N ALA A 195 11.14 -1.43 32.97
CA ALA A 195 10.49 -2.71 32.87
C ALA A 195 10.26 -3.29 34.26
N ARG A 196 9.04 -3.75 34.51
CA ARG A 196 8.66 -4.50 35.70
C ARG A 196 8.21 -5.87 35.27
N PHE A 197 9.03 -6.85 35.59
CA PHE A 197 8.82 -8.24 35.19
C PHE A 197 7.74 -8.89 36.03
N GLY A 198 6.84 -9.59 35.35
CA GLY A 198 5.75 -10.34 35.93
C GLY A 198 4.41 -9.62 35.86
N VAL A 199 3.33 -10.39 35.76
CA VAL A 199 1.97 -9.85 35.78
C VAL A 199 1.54 -9.68 37.24
N GLY A 200 1.29 -8.43 37.66
CA GLY A 200 0.72 -8.17 38.98
C GLY A 200 -0.68 -8.75 39.09
N ASP A 201 -0.88 -9.74 39.96
CA ASP A 201 -2.20 -10.30 40.28
C ASP A 201 -2.66 -9.81 41.67
N SER A 202 -3.57 -8.83 41.65
CA SER A 202 -4.21 -8.25 42.84
C SER A 202 -4.99 -9.29 43.67
N ALA A 203 -5.46 -10.38 43.05
CA ALA A 203 -6.17 -11.45 43.75
C ALA A 203 -5.23 -12.35 44.58
N ARG A 204 -3.94 -12.38 44.23
CA ARG A 204 -2.92 -13.25 44.86
C ARG A 204 -1.82 -12.49 45.59
N ASN A 205 -1.91 -11.16 45.69
CA ASN A 205 -0.85 -10.28 46.24
C ASN A 205 0.53 -10.50 45.59
N LEU A 206 0.56 -10.86 44.31
CA LEU A 206 1.81 -11.01 43.55
C LEU A 206 2.24 -9.65 43.02
N THR A 207 3.39 -9.15 43.48
CA THR A 207 3.98 -7.91 42.97
C THR A 207 4.97 -8.22 41.83
N PRO A 208 5.03 -7.39 40.77
CA PRO A 208 6.13 -7.44 39.81
C PRO A 208 7.46 -7.11 40.51
N ALA A 209 8.57 -7.74 40.13
CA ALA A 209 9.92 -7.27 40.50
C ALA A 209 10.98 -7.91 39.62
N GLU A 210 12.19 -7.43 39.81
CA GLU A 210 13.34 -7.67 38.97
C GLU A 210 13.83 -9.11 39.09
N PRO A 211 13.97 -9.85 37.97
CA PRO A 211 14.61 -11.14 37.95
C PRO A 211 16.12 -10.96 38.20
N ALA A 212 16.78 -12.01 38.71
CA ALA A 212 18.23 -12.00 38.84
C ALA A 212 18.91 -11.93 37.45
N TYR A 213 18.40 -12.72 36.50
CA TYR A 213 18.81 -12.72 35.11
C TYR A 213 17.73 -13.41 34.24
N CYS A 214 17.89 -13.30 32.93
CA CYS A 214 16.94 -13.81 31.94
C CYS A 214 17.67 -14.78 31.01
N LEU A 215 17.17 -16.01 30.88
CA LEU A 215 17.65 -16.98 29.92
C LEU A 215 16.77 -16.89 28.68
N ALA A 216 17.33 -16.42 27.57
CA ALA A 216 16.59 -16.19 26.33
C ALA A 216 17.04 -17.18 25.26
N GLU A 217 16.09 -17.89 24.66
CA GLU A 217 16.37 -18.82 23.59
C GLU A 217 16.80 -18.07 22.32
N PRO A 218 18.02 -18.28 21.81
CA PRO A 218 18.44 -17.65 20.57
C PRO A 218 17.59 -18.19 19.41
N PHE A 219 17.03 -17.26 18.65
CA PHE A 219 16.18 -17.54 17.50
C PHE A 219 16.71 -16.82 16.28
N ARG A 220 16.93 -17.59 15.21
CA ARG A 220 17.25 -17.01 13.91
C ARG A 220 15.97 -16.84 13.13
N GLN A 221 15.57 -15.59 12.90
CA GLN A 221 14.44 -15.29 12.02
C GLN A 221 14.67 -15.93 10.64
N GLN A 222 13.75 -16.83 10.24
CA GLN A 222 13.68 -17.34 8.89
C GLN A 222 12.80 -16.36 8.11
N CYS A 223 13.44 -15.42 7.43
CA CYS A 223 12.76 -14.54 6.47
C CYS A 223 12.79 -15.24 5.13
N ASP A 224 11.61 -15.63 4.63
CA ASP A 224 11.50 -16.24 3.32
C ASP A 224 10.97 -15.23 2.30
N LEU A 225 11.59 -15.25 1.11
CA LEU A 225 11.10 -14.49 -0.03
C LEU A 225 10.15 -15.40 -0.80
N GLU A 226 8.86 -15.16 -0.63
CA GLU A 226 7.82 -15.93 -1.29
C GLU A 226 7.41 -15.27 -2.61
N VAL A 227 7.17 -16.10 -3.62
CA VAL A 227 6.67 -15.65 -4.91
C VAL A 227 5.28 -16.20 -5.11
N TYR A 228 4.30 -15.30 -5.25
CA TYR A 228 2.95 -15.71 -5.59
C TYR A 228 2.84 -15.97 -7.10
N ALA A 229 2.95 -17.25 -7.47
CA ALA A 229 3.08 -17.68 -8.87
C ALA A 229 2.01 -17.10 -9.83
N PRO A 230 0.70 -17.04 -9.50
CA PRO A 230 -0.29 -16.45 -10.39
C PRO A 230 -0.01 -14.98 -10.74
N PHE A 231 0.50 -14.20 -9.78
CA PHE A 231 0.82 -12.80 -10.01
C PHE A 231 2.09 -12.64 -10.84
N ILE A 232 3.14 -13.41 -10.56
CA ILE A 232 4.37 -13.29 -11.35
C ILE A 232 4.15 -13.71 -12.80
N VAL A 233 3.36 -14.77 -13.04
CA VAL A 233 2.95 -15.18 -14.40
C VAL A 233 2.16 -14.06 -15.08
N THR A 234 1.20 -13.45 -14.38
CA THR A 234 0.44 -12.30 -14.89
C THR A 234 1.37 -11.14 -15.28
N VAL A 235 2.34 -10.81 -14.43
CA VAL A 235 3.32 -9.74 -14.68
C VAL A 235 4.17 -10.06 -15.91
N ILE A 236 4.66 -11.29 -16.03
CA ILE A 236 5.48 -11.74 -17.17
C ILE A 236 4.67 -11.65 -18.47
N VAL A 237 3.46 -12.21 -18.50
CA VAL A 237 2.58 -12.17 -19.68
C VAL A 237 2.23 -10.74 -20.07
N CYS A 238 1.87 -9.88 -19.11
CA CYS A 238 1.55 -8.49 -19.38
C CYS A 238 2.75 -7.74 -19.98
N ASN A 239 3.96 -7.95 -19.46
CA ASN A 239 5.16 -7.32 -19.99
C ASN A 239 5.54 -7.88 -21.38
N ALA A 240 5.40 -9.19 -21.60
CA ALA A 240 5.62 -9.79 -22.91
C ALA A 240 4.66 -9.21 -23.98
N VAL A 241 3.37 -9.10 -23.65
CA VAL A 241 2.36 -8.46 -24.52
C VAL A 241 2.73 -7.02 -24.81
N LYS A 242 3.17 -6.24 -23.80
CA LYS A 242 3.61 -4.86 -24.01
C LYS A 242 4.80 -4.78 -24.96
N THR A 243 5.82 -5.59 -24.74
CA THR A 243 7.02 -5.62 -25.58
C THR A 243 6.68 -5.98 -27.02
N ALA A 244 5.92 -7.06 -27.24
CA ALA A 244 5.45 -7.45 -28.56
C ALA A 244 4.62 -6.35 -29.24
N THR A 245 3.74 -5.69 -28.47
CA THR A 245 2.90 -4.60 -28.99
C THR A 245 3.72 -3.35 -29.33
N MET A 246 4.73 -3.00 -28.54
CA MET A 246 5.63 -1.88 -28.82
C MET A 246 6.46 -2.14 -30.08
N LEU A 247 6.95 -3.37 -30.26
CA LEU A 247 7.64 -3.80 -31.48
C LEU A 247 6.70 -3.74 -32.69
N ALA A 248 5.48 -4.28 -32.59
CA ALA A 248 4.50 -4.20 -33.66
C ALA A 248 4.16 -2.75 -34.00
N LEU A 249 3.99 -1.88 -32.99
CA LEU A 249 3.71 -0.47 -33.20
C LEU A 249 4.86 0.24 -33.93
N PHE A 250 6.11 -0.11 -33.67
CA PHE A 250 7.27 0.44 -34.38
C PHE A 250 7.18 0.18 -35.90
N PHE A 251 6.77 -1.02 -36.31
CA PHE A 251 6.61 -1.34 -37.73
C PHE A 251 5.36 -0.71 -38.36
N VAL A 252 4.27 -0.61 -37.59
CA VAL A 252 2.99 -0.06 -38.06
C VAL A 252 2.99 1.47 -38.12
N ALA A 253 3.71 2.15 -37.24
CA ALA A 253 3.68 3.61 -37.09
C ALA A 253 4.74 4.36 -37.91
N ARG A 254 5.28 3.76 -38.99
CA ARG A 254 6.37 4.31 -39.83
C ARG A 254 6.05 5.62 -40.57
N GLY A 255 4.83 6.16 -40.48
CA GLY A 255 4.46 7.44 -41.09
C GLY A 255 4.89 8.67 -40.27
N ARG A 256 4.94 9.86 -40.90
CA ARG A 256 5.14 11.13 -40.19
C ARG A 256 3.90 11.43 -39.32
N SER A 257 3.98 11.06 -38.04
CA SER A 257 2.96 11.38 -37.05
C SER A 257 3.13 12.80 -36.51
N LEU A 258 2.01 13.50 -36.36
CA LEU A 258 1.90 14.80 -35.71
C LEU A 258 1.83 14.56 -34.19
N ASN A 259 2.99 14.56 -33.54
CA ASN A 259 3.10 14.29 -32.10
C ASN A 259 2.97 15.56 -31.28
N THR A 260 3.42 16.68 -31.81
CA THR A 260 3.47 17.98 -31.11
C THR A 260 2.72 19.07 -31.88
N LEU A 261 2.53 20.21 -31.23
CA LEU A 261 2.01 21.42 -31.88
C LEU A 261 2.93 21.88 -33.03
N GLY A 262 4.25 21.83 -32.83
CA GLY A 262 5.24 22.19 -33.85
C GLY A 262 5.19 21.30 -35.09
N ASP A 263 4.99 19.99 -34.92
CA ASP A 263 4.80 19.06 -36.04
C ASP A 263 3.56 19.44 -36.86
N ALA A 264 2.46 19.77 -36.17
CA ALA A 264 1.24 20.24 -36.82
C ALA A 264 1.50 21.51 -37.61
N ILE A 265 2.04 22.56 -36.99
CA ILE A 265 2.33 23.84 -37.67
C ILE A 265 3.16 23.60 -38.94
N THR A 266 4.27 22.88 -38.80
CA THR A 266 5.17 22.58 -39.92
C THR A 266 4.45 21.82 -41.04
N SER A 267 3.59 20.87 -40.69
CA SER A 267 2.82 20.09 -41.66
C SER A 267 1.75 20.93 -42.37
N PHE A 268 1.01 21.78 -41.65
CA PHE A 268 -0.04 22.64 -42.22
C PHE A 268 0.54 23.76 -43.09
N LEU A 269 1.73 24.28 -42.76
CA LEU A 269 2.44 25.26 -43.60
C LEU A 269 2.91 24.64 -44.92
N LYS A 270 3.39 23.39 -44.90
CA LYS A 270 3.84 22.69 -46.12
C LYS A 270 2.69 22.21 -46.99
N ARG A 271 1.59 21.76 -46.37
CA ARG A 271 0.39 21.25 -47.04
C ARG A 271 -0.85 21.89 -46.43
N PRO A 272 -1.34 23.01 -46.97
CA PRO A 272 -2.53 23.69 -46.47
C PRO A 272 -3.77 22.78 -46.51
N ASP A 273 -4.64 22.91 -45.52
CA ASP A 273 -5.93 22.22 -45.50
C ASP A 273 -7.00 23.05 -46.22
N LEU A 274 -7.59 22.48 -47.27
CA LEU A 274 -8.63 23.15 -48.05
C LEU A 274 -9.97 23.21 -47.31
N SER A 275 -10.24 22.25 -46.43
CA SER A 275 -11.54 22.13 -45.75
C SER A 275 -11.75 23.17 -44.64
N THR A 276 -10.66 23.75 -44.13
CA THR A 276 -10.66 24.78 -43.07
C THR A 276 -10.17 26.14 -43.59
N LYS A 277 -10.11 26.32 -44.92
CA LYS A 277 -9.68 27.57 -45.55
C LYS A 277 -10.58 28.73 -45.10
N GLY A 278 -9.95 29.84 -44.69
CA GLY A 278 -10.65 31.06 -44.24
C GLY A 278 -11.06 31.05 -42.75
N PHE A 279 -10.95 29.91 -42.05
CA PHE A 279 -11.33 29.81 -40.64
C PHE A 279 -10.21 30.16 -39.64
N GLY A 280 -9.00 30.48 -40.09
CA GLY A 280 -7.83 30.66 -39.22
C GLY A 280 -7.94 31.77 -38.16
N ALA A 281 -8.81 32.76 -38.37
CA ALA A 281 -9.05 33.85 -37.43
C ALA A 281 -10.13 33.54 -36.37
N TYR A 282 -10.86 32.44 -36.52
CA TYR A 282 -11.98 32.11 -35.64
C TYR A 282 -11.54 31.35 -34.39
N ASP A 283 -12.18 31.66 -33.26
CA ASP A 283 -12.13 30.81 -32.07
C ASP A 283 -12.81 29.45 -32.36
N TYR A 284 -12.39 28.41 -31.63
CA TYR A 284 -12.85 27.03 -31.84
C TYR A 284 -14.37 26.85 -31.94
N ARG A 285 -15.17 27.55 -31.11
CA ARG A 285 -16.63 27.38 -31.09
C ARG A 285 -17.31 28.00 -32.32
N PRO A 286 -17.15 29.30 -32.64
CA PRO A 286 -17.67 29.89 -33.86
C PRO A 286 -17.21 29.17 -35.13
N MET A 287 -15.93 28.78 -35.17
CA MET A 287 -15.37 27.99 -36.27
C MET A 287 -16.17 26.70 -36.45
N LEU A 288 -16.36 25.91 -35.39
CA LEU A 288 -17.01 24.61 -35.48
C LEU A 288 -18.46 24.74 -35.95
N THR A 289 -19.21 25.71 -35.44
CA THR A 289 -20.61 25.93 -35.85
C THR A 289 -20.73 26.29 -37.33
N LEU A 290 -19.87 27.17 -37.84
CA LEU A 290 -19.88 27.56 -39.25
C LEU A 290 -19.39 26.42 -40.15
N TRP A 291 -18.36 25.70 -39.70
CA TRP A 291 -17.77 24.60 -40.44
C TRP A 291 -18.75 23.43 -40.59
N GLU A 292 -19.45 23.05 -39.51
CA GLU A 292 -20.49 22.02 -39.55
C GLU A 292 -21.65 22.42 -40.46
N ALA A 293 -22.08 23.69 -40.39
CA ALA A 293 -23.15 24.27 -41.21
C ALA A 293 -22.78 24.52 -42.68
N ASN A 294 -21.52 24.31 -43.08
CA ASN A 294 -20.99 24.67 -44.42
C ASN A 294 -21.14 26.15 -44.76
N ALA A 295 -21.17 27.03 -43.75
CA ALA A 295 -21.26 28.46 -43.96
C ALA A 295 -19.90 29.03 -44.38
N GLN A 296 -19.92 30.09 -45.19
CA GLN A 296 -18.69 30.78 -45.57
C GLN A 296 -18.16 31.59 -44.38
N PRO A 297 -16.83 31.60 -44.15
CA PRO A 297 -16.23 32.45 -43.13
C PRO A 297 -16.33 33.93 -43.55
N GLU A 298 -16.73 34.77 -42.60
CA GLU A 298 -16.78 36.22 -42.72
C GLU A 298 -15.53 36.87 -42.09
N PRO A 299 -15.15 38.09 -42.52
CA PRO A 299 -14.07 38.83 -41.87
C PRO A 299 -14.38 39.08 -40.39
N LEU A 300 -13.47 38.68 -39.50
CA LEU A 300 -13.61 38.89 -38.06
C LEU A 300 -12.73 40.06 -37.61
N MET A 301 -13.32 41.03 -36.91
CA MET A 301 -12.54 42.10 -36.28
C MET A 301 -11.74 41.56 -35.09
N TRP A 302 -10.45 41.87 -35.03
CA TRP A 302 -9.60 41.44 -33.92
C TRP A 302 -9.89 42.26 -32.66
N GLU A 303 -10.14 41.57 -31.54
CA GLU A 303 -10.34 42.18 -30.23
C GLU A 303 -9.35 41.63 -29.21
N ARG A 304 -8.72 42.52 -28.44
CA ARG A 304 -7.82 42.13 -27.35
C ARG A 304 -8.63 41.57 -26.18
N ARG A 305 -8.62 40.23 -26.01
CA ARG A 305 -9.30 39.55 -24.90
C ARG A 305 -8.30 39.05 -23.85
N LYS A 306 -8.60 39.29 -22.57
CA LYS A 306 -7.85 38.70 -21.45
C LYS A 306 -8.34 37.26 -21.21
N LYS A 307 -7.70 36.27 -21.82
CA LYS A 307 -8.01 34.84 -21.57
C LYS A 307 -7.18 34.30 -20.40
N ARG A 308 -7.85 33.68 -19.42
CA ARG A 308 -7.20 32.91 -18.34
C ARG A 308 -6.82 31.51 -18.81
N ARG A 309 -5.76 30.91 -18.25
CA ARG A 309 -5.28 29.54 -18.58
C ARG A 309 -6.38 28.48 -18.51
N LEU A 310 -7.29 28.60 -17.55
CA LEU A 310 -8.45 27.70 -17.38
C LEU A 310 -9.35 27.61 -18.62
N HIS A 311 -9.39 28.64 -19.48
CA HIS A 311 -10.19 28.61 -20.71
C HIS A 311 -9.59 27.71 -21.80
N ALA A 312 -8.33 27.30 -21.69
CA ALA A 312 -7.69 26.39 -22.64
C ALA A 312 -8.20 24.96 -22.54
N VAL A 313 -8.80 24.58 -21.40
CA VAL A 313 -9.20 23.21 -21.10
C VAL A 313 -10.70 23.02 -21.31
N SER A 314 -11.08 21.87 -21.86
CA SER A 314 -12.48 21.45 -21.93
C SER A 314 -13.09 21.30 -20.53
N ARG A 315 -14.26 21.92 -20.31
CA ARG A 315 -15.03 21.79 -19.05
C ARG A 315 -15.21 20.33 -18.62
N ARG A 316 -15.41 19.41 -19.58
CA ARG A 316 -15.56 17.97 -19.31
C ARG A 316 -14.29 17.38 -18.70
N ARG A 317 -13.11 17.66 -19.26
CA ARG A 317 -11.83 17.15 -18.73
C ARG A 317 -11.54 17.72 -17.35
N PHE A 318 -11.81 19.01 -17.16
CA PHE A 318 -11.62 19.69 -15.88
C PHE A 318 -12.49 19.06 -14.78
N TRP A 319 -13.81 18.96 -15.01
CA TRP A 319 -14.73 18.39 -14.02
C TRP A 319 -14.49 16.90 -13.76
N LEU A 320 -14.16 16.10 -14.78
CA LEU A 320 -13.79 14.69 -14.56
C LEU A 320 -12.53 14.54 -13.70
N SER A 321 -11.53 15.40 -13.91
CA SER A 321 -10.29 15.37 -13.10
C SER A 321 -10.58 15.75 -11.64
N TRP A 322 -11.38 16.80 -11.44
CA TRP A 322 -11.82 17.22 -10.11
C TRP A 322 -12.71 16.20 -9.42
N ALA A 323 -13.64 15.56 -10.15
CA ALA A 323 -14.48 14.50 -9.61
C ALA A 323 -13.64 13.32 -9.11
N LEU A 324 -12.68 12.84 -9.92
CA LEU A 324 -11.75 11.78 -9.49
C LEU A 324 -10.91 12.20 -8.28
N PHE A 325 -10.48 13.46 -8.23
CA PHE A 325 -9.69 13.98 -7.11
C PHE A 325 -10.51 14.03 -5.83
N ILE A 326 -11.75 14.51 -5.90
CA ILE A 326 -12.69 14.55 -4.78
C ILE A 326 -13.00 13.12 -4.30
N VAL A 327 -13.20 12.17 -5.21
CA VAL A 327 -13.42 10.76 -4.84
C VAL A 327 -12.20 10.20 -4.11
N ALA A 328 -10.98 10.45 -4.59
CA ALA A 328 -9.76 10.00 -3.91
C ALA A 328 -9.65 10.60 -2.50
N VAL A 329 -9.88 11.91 -2.35
CA VAL A 329 -9.87 12.59 -1.06
C VAL A 329 -10.97 12.06 -0.14
N ALA A 330 -12.18 11.83 -0.65
CA ALA A 330 -13.30 11.29 0.12
C ALA A 330 -13.02 9.87 0.62
N ILE A 331 -12.38 9.02 -0.20
CA ILE A 331 -11.96 7.68 0.23
C ILE A 331 -10.93 7.78 1.35
N VAL A 332 -9.89 8.60 1.18
CA VAL A 332 -8.85 8.79 2.21
C VAL A 332 -9.45 9.34 3.50
N LEU A 333 -10.28 10.39 3.41
CA LEU A 333 -10.96 10.95 4.57
C LEU A 333 -11.89 9.93 5.22
N GLY A 334 -12.62 9.14 4.44
CA GLY A 334 -13.48 8.07 4.96
C GLY A 334 -12.69 7.02 5.72
N LEU A 335 -11.55 6.56 5.17
CA LEU A 335 -10.67 5.61 5.85
C LEU A 335 -10.07 6.19 7.12
N VAL A 336 -9.66 7.46 7.11
CA VAL A 336 -9.15 8.15 8.30
C VAL A 336 -10.24 8.33 9.36
N ILE A 337 -11.45 8.74 8.97
CA ILE A 337 -12.59 8.86 9.89
C ILE A 337 -12.94 7.51 10.49
N MET A 338 -12.97 6.44 9.69
CA MET A 338 -13.20 5.08 10.17
C MET A 338 -12.12 4.66 11.17
N ALA A 339 -10.84 4.85 10.84
CA ALA A 339 -9.73 4.55 11.74
C ALA A 339 -9.85 5.31 13.07
N VAL A 340 -10.15 6.60 13.01
CA VAL A 340 -10.36 7.45 14.19
C VAL A 340 -11.59 7.03 15.00
N ALA A 341 -12.70 6.65 14.34
CA ALA A 341 -13.91 6.21 15.01
C ALA A 341 -13.66 4.90 15.78
N THR A 342 -13.03 3.91 15.14
CA THR A 342 -12.65 2.65 15.80
C THR A 342 -11.69 2.88 16.97
N ASP A 343 -10.77 3.85 16.82
CA ASP A 343 -9.82 4.21 17.88
C ASP A 343 -10.52 4.97 19.03
N SER A 344 -11.51 5.80 18.71
CA SER A 344 -12.30 6.55 19.70
C SER A 344 -13.20 5.67 20.56
N ASP A 345 -13.79 4.61 19.98
CA ASP A 345 -14.55 3.60 20.73
C ASP A 345 -13.65 2.82 21.70
N SER A 346 -12.35 2.71 21.36
CA SER A 346 -11.33 2.12 22.24
C SER A 346 -10.67 3.12 23.20
N GLY A 347 -11.05 4.40 23.17
CA GLY A 347 -10.53 5.47 24.03
C GLY A 347 -9.11 5.96 23.70
N ARG A 348 -8.64 5.77 22.46
CA ARG A 348 -7.20 5.73 22.09
C ARG A 348 -6.76 6.65 20.96
N LEU A 349 -7.40 7.82 20.78
CA LEU A 349 -7.11 8.84 19.75
C LEU A 349 -5.63 9.20 19.48
N THR A 350 -4.69 8.81 20.34
CA THR A 350 -3.25 9.04 20.22
C THR A 350 -2.50 7.96 19.42
N THR A 351 -3.04 6.75 19.27
CA THR A 351 -2.31 5.63 18.65
C THR A 351 -2.34 5.72 17.12
N SER A 352 -3.50 6.01 16.52
CA SER A 352 -3.67 6.09 15.06
C SER A 352 -2.83 7.16 14.36
N PHE A 353 -2.39 8.20 15.07
CA PHE A 353 -1.55 9.28 14.53
C PHE A 353 -0.15 9.34 15.15
N SER A 354 0.24 8.32 15.90
CA SER A 354 1.60 8.26 16.44
C SER A 354 2.61 8.17 15.28
N PRO A 355 3.77 8.86 15.33
CA PRO A 355 4.82 8.71 14.33
C PRO A 355 5.25 7.26 14.14
N SER A 356 5.17 6.46 15.21
CA SER A 356 5.36 5.01 15.21
C SER A 356 4.35 4.30 14.34
N SER A 357 3.06 4.63 14.33
CA SER A 357 2.07 3.93 13.50
C SER A 357 2.19 4.21 11.99
N PHE A 358 2.92 5.26 11.60
CA PHE A 358 3.29 5.51 10.20
C PHE A 358 4.61 4.86 9.77
N LEU A 359 5.47 4.47 10.72
CA LEU A 359 6.83 3.98 10.47
C LEU A 359 7.04 2.51 10.89
N VAL A 360 6.27 2.04 11.87
CA VAL A 360 6.21 0.66 12.33
C VAL A 360 5.10 0.00 11.53
N LYS A 361 5.39 -1.16 10.92
CA LYS A 361 4.37 -2.09 10.44
C LYS A 361 3.61 -2.59 11.68
N ASP A 362 2.70 -1.81 12.24
CA ASP A 362 1.83 -2.27 13.31
C ASP A 362 0.83 -3.26 12.69
N TYR A 363 1.09 -4.54 12.87
CA TYR A 363 0.25 -5.64 12.40
C TYR A 363 -1.13 -5.66 13.07
N SER A 364 -1.29 -4.91 14.16
CA SER A 364 -2.57 -4.63 14.82
C SER A 364 -3.45 -3.63 14.06
N SER A 365 -2.92 -2.92 13.06
CA SER A 365 -3.68 -2.02 12.19
C SER A 365 -4.30 -2.71 10.97
N VAL A 366 -4.22 -4.04 10.89
CA VAL A 366 -5.09 -4.81 9.99
C VAL A 366 -6.51 -4.51 10.44
N VAL A 367 -7.18 -3.60 9.74
CA VAL A 367 -8.62 -3.46 9.82
C VAL A 367 -9.19 -4.77 9.31
N GLY A 368 -9.30 -5.75 10.20
CA GLY A 368 -9.92 -7.03 9.96
C GLY A 368 -11.41 -6.79 9.90
N TRP A 369 -11.89 -6.41 8.72
CA TRP A 369 -13.33 -6.42 8.50
C TRP A 369 -13.77 -7.88 8.62
N ASP A 370 -14.67 -8.21 9.53
CA ASP A 370 -15.27 -9.55 9.59
C ASP A 370 -15.84 -9.99 8.23
N ALA A 371 -16.26 -9.01 7.41
CA ALA A 371 -16.69 -9.20 6.02
C ALA A 371 -15.60 -9.72 5.07
N LEU A 372 -14.33 -9.56 5.42
CA LEU A 372 -13.16 -10.06 4.69
C LEU A 372 -12.60 -11.36 5.28
N ALA A 373 -13.19 -11.87 6.38
CA ALA A 373 -12.81 -13.15 6.95
C ALA A 373 -13.04 -14.27 5.92
N GLY A 374 -11.98 -15.02 5.59
CA GLY A 374 -12.01 -16.06 4.56
C GLY A 374 -11.84 -15.57 3.12
N ALA A 375 -11.60 -14.27 2.89
CA ALA A 375 -11.22 -13.78 1.57
C ALA A 375 -9.88 -14.39 1.13
N SER A 376 -9.78 -14.75 -0.16
CA SER A 376 -8.53 -15.27 -0.69
C SER A 376 -7.44 -14.20 -0.64
N PHE A 377 -6.19 -14.61 -0.45
CA PHE A 377 -5.02 -13.73 -0.52
C PHE A 377 -5.04 -12.85 -1.78
N ALA A 378 -5.40 -13.43 -2.94
CA ALA A 378 -5.46 -12.70 -4.18
C ALA A 378 -6.52 -11.59 -4.19
N SER A 379 -7.69 -11.84 -3.57
CA SER A 379 -8.77 -10.85 -3.44
C SER A 379 -8.35 -9.68 -2.55
N LEU A 380 -7.66 -9.97 -1.44
CA LEU A 380 -7.14 -8.95 -0.53
C LEU A 380 -6.09 -8.07 -1.21
N VAL A 381 -5.16 -8.68 -1.94
CA VAL A 381 -4.14 -7.94 -2.71
C VAL A 381 -4.79 -7.01 -3.74
N VAL A 382 -5.77 -7.50 -4.51
CA VAL A 382 -6.46 -6.67 -5.50
C VAL A 382 -7.17 -5.50 -4.83
N LEU A 383 -7.85 -5.74 -3.69
CA LEU A 383 -8.55 -4.71 -2.93
C LEU A 383 -7.60 -3.61 -2.44
N VAL A 384 -6.51 -4.00 -1.77
CA VAL A 384 -5.53 -3.06 -1.20
C VAL A 384 -4.82 -2.26 -2.28
N ASN A 385 -4.66 -2.81 -3.48
CA ASN A 385 -4.05 -2.11 -4.61
C ASN A 385 -5.04 -1.32 -5.49
N THR A 386 -6.35 -1.39 -5.25
CA THR A 386 -7.31 -0.56 -6.00
C THR A 386 -7.01 0.95 -5.98
N PRO A 387 -6.49 1.57 -4.89
CA PRO A 387 -6.11 2.99 -4.90
C PRO A 387 -5.03 3.30 -5.93
N GLN A 388 -4.12 2.37 -6.24
CA GLN A 388 -3.07 2.56 -7.25
C GLN A 388 -3.65 2.81 -8.65
N VAL A 389 -4.77 2.16 -8.99
CA VAL A 389 -5.50 2.40 -10.23
C VAL A 389 -6.09 3.81 -10.26
N LEU A 390 -6.68 4.24 -9.14
CA LEU A 390 -7.24 5.60 -9.01
C LEU A 390 -6.17 6.67 -9.16
N PHE A 391 -5.02 6.52 -8.50
CA PHE A 391 -3.87 7.44 -8.64
C PHE A 391 -3.30 7.45 -10.06
N SER A 392 -3.26 6.30 -10.72
CA SER A 392 -2.82 6.21 -12.13
C SER A 392 -3.78 6.93 -13.07
N ALA A 393 -5.09 6.83 -12.84
CA ALA A 393 -6.10 7.58 -13.59
C ALA A 393 -5.99 9.09 -13.34
N LEU A 394 -5.77 9.50 -12.09
CA LEU A 394 -5.52 10.90 -11.72
C LEU A 394 -4.27 11.45 -12.41
N TYR A 395 -3.17 10.70 -12.41
CA TYR A 395 -1.94 11.08 -13.09
C TYR A 395 -2.18 11.30 -14.59
N PHE A 396 -2.89 10.38 -15.25
CA PHE A 396 -3.22 10.53 -16.67
C PHE A 396 -4.06 11.79 -16.93
N MET A 397 -5.08 12.03 -16.11
CA MET A 397 -5.95 13.19 -16.24
C MET A 397 -5.22 14.50 -15.99
N TYR A 398 -4.40 14.56 -14.93
CA TYR A 398 -3.60 15.73 -14.59
C TYR A 398 -2.59 16.07 -15.69
N ASN A 399 -1.88 15.06 -16.22
CA ASN A 399 -0.97 15.26 -17.35
C ASN A 399 -1.69 15.74 -18.60
N SER A 400 -2.92 15.26 -18.85
CA SER A 400 -3.74 15.76 -19.95
C SER A 400 -4.10 17.23 -19.77
N LEU A 401 -4.39 17.69 -18.55
CA LEU A 401 -4.66 19.10 -18.26
C LEU A 401 -3.41 19.96 -18.46
N LEU A 402 -2.28 19.52 -17.91
CA LEU A 402 -1.01 20.24 -17.99
C LEU A 402 -0.53 20.36 -19.45
N SER A 403 -0.65 19.28 -20.22
CA SER A 403 -0.32 19.28 -21.65
C SER A 403 -1.15 20.32 -22.42
N CYS A 404 -2.46 20.44 -22.14
CA CYS A 404 -3.30 21.47 -22.75
C CYS A 404 -2.88 22.88 -22.34
N PHE A 405 -2.51 23.10 -21.06
CA PHE A 405 -2.05 24.41 -20.60
C PHE A 405 -0.74 24.82 -21.26
N LEU A 406 0.23 23.90 -21.36
CA LEU A 406 1.51 24.15 -21.99
C LEU A 406 1.35 24.40 -23.50
N GLN A 407 0.56 23.58 -24.20
CA GLN A 407 0.29 23.76 -25.62
C GLN A 407 -0.39 25.10 -25.91
N ALA A 408 -1.34 25.54 -25.09
CA ALA A 408 -1.97 26.84 -25.24
C ALA A 408 -1.00 27.99 -24.94
N ALA A 409 -0.10 27.83 -23.97
CA ALA A 409 0.93 28.83 -23.68
C ALA A 409 1.93 28.96 -24.83
N GLU A 410 2.37 27.83 -25.40
CA GLU A 410 3.26 27.77 -26.57
C GLU A 410 2.61 28.45 -27.79
N TRP A 411 1.36 28.10 -28.12
CA TRP A 411 0.63 28.73 -29.22
C TRP A 411 0.50 30.25 -29.05
N ASN A 412 0.21 30.71 -27.83
CA ASN A 412 0.10 32.15 -27.55
C ASN A 412 1.47 32.85 -27.64
N ALA A 413 2.56 32.19 -27.26
CA ALA A 413 3.90 32.77 -27.33
C ALA A 413 4.31 33.10 -28.78
N LEU A 414 3.88 32.29 -29.76
CA LEU A 414 4.10 32.55 -31.18
C LEU A 414 3.46 33.85 -31.67
N SER A 415 2.44 34.38 -30.99
CA SER A 415 1.82 35.66 -31.36
C SER A 415 2.55 36.88 -30.80
N LEU A 416 3.45 36.70 -29.83
CA LEU A 416 4.13 37.78 -29.11
C LEU A 416 5.58 38.02 -29.54
N LYS A 417 6.22 37.05 -30.19
CA LYS A 417 7.61 37.16 -30.64
C LYS A 417 7.73 36.75 -32.12
N PRO A 418 8.13 37.65 -33.03
CA PRO A 418 8.66 37.22 -34.31
C PRO A 418 9.97 36.48 -34.03
N HIS A 419 10.04 35.21 -34.39
CA HIS A 419 11.32 34.52 -34.50
C HIS A 419 12.01 35.04 -35.76
N THR A 420 12.85 36.06 -35.59
CA THR A 420 13.85 36.47 -36.58
C THR A 420 14.97 35.44 -36.67
#